data_AF-A0A428P9B4-F1
#
_entry.id   AF-A0A428P9B4-F1
#
_cell.length_a   1.000
_cell.length_b   1.000
_cell.length_c   1.000
_cell.angle_alpha   90.00
_cell.angle_beta   90.00
_cell.angle_gamma   90.00
#
_symmetry.space_group_name_H-M   'P 1'
#
loop_
_entity.id
_entity.type
_entity.pdbx_description
1 polymer ?
#
loop_
_entity_poly.entity_id
_entity_poly.type
_entity_poly.pdbx_seq_one_letter_code
_entity_poly.pdbx_strand_id
1 'polypeptide(L)'
;MAKDTILTKIGPRWTVLLAISGYPLYTGSLWYFDESGGERSLESNPVDRPLVGATVGAGISLAINFNASSPSTPRTVYIIFIVLQCASGVLTLLMVDPNKLVRPDGTSVAVFQPTTLKESIVALGSMFKDWRMILMLSAFFTPEAFIVLQSSLNAYAFNLRTRSLNNVLPYACQIPVALFVGYALLDNERLGSRRRRGLLAISFDAILITGTYIALTIWLDSWGFERSQPGPNIDINDAAWPGAVVIYVLYGAQYGIFQDTVLWVLGSMSNQPKLMAHMGGVMVCYKF
;
A
#
# COMPACT_ATOMS: atom_id res chain seq x y z
N MET A 1 7.74 -1.60 -40.48
CA MET A 1 8.92 -1.09 -39.74
C MET A 1 8.54 -1.06 -38.26
N ALA A 2 8.95 -2.06 -37.49
CA ALA A 2 8.60 -2.17 -36.07
C ALA A 2 9.19 -0.96 -35.33
N LYS A 3 8.34 -0.15 -34.70
CA LYS A 3 8.80 0.98 -33.89
C LYS A 3 9.25 0.44 -32.54
N ASP A 4 10.55 0.46 -32.30
CA ASP A 4 11.13 0.07 -31.02
C ASP A 4 10.64 0.99 -29.90
N THR A 5 9.86 0.44 -28.98
CA THR A 5 9.49 1.12 -27.73
C THR A 5 10.70 1.11 -26.78
N ILE A 6 10.84 2.15 -25.95
CA ILE A 6 11.90 2.23 -24.92
C ILE A 6 11.92 1.00 -24.01
N LEU A 7 10.75 0.44 -23.67
CA LEU A 7 10.61 -0.81 -22.92
C LEU A 7 11.26 -2.02 -23.60
N THR A 8 11.24 -2.07 -24.93
CA THR A 8 11.87 -3.13 -25.74
C THR A 8 13.38 -2.91 -25.90
N LYS A 9 13.85 -1.65 -25.88
CA LYS A 9 15.28 -1.29 -25.96
C LYS A 9 16.01 -1.40 -24.63
N ILE A 10 15.37 -0.99 -23.54
CA ILE A 10 15.94 -1.00 -22.19
C ILE A 10 15.79 -2.39 -21.58
N GLY A 11 14.72 -3.12 -21.91
CA GLY A 11 14.47 -4.44 -21.35
C GLY A 11 14.01 -4.37 -19.88
N PRO A 12 13.20 -5.34 -19.43
CA PRO A 12 12.56 -5.29 -18.11
C PRO A 12 13.55 -5.30 -16.95
N ARG A 13 14.74 -5.90 -17.13
CA ARG A 13 15.82 -5.90 -16.12
C ARG A 13 16.24 -4.48 -15.73
N TRP A 14 16.46 -3.63 -16.72
CA TRP A 14 16.91 -2.26 -16.51
C TRP A 14 15.76 -1.35 -16.06
N THR A 15 14.52 -1.62 -16.48
CA THR A 15 13.33 -0.92 -15.98
C THR A 15 13.12 -1.16 -14.49
N VAL A 16 13.25 -2.42 -14.03
CA VAL A 16 13.15 -2.77 -12.61
C VAL A 16 14.32 -2.19 -11.80
N LEU A 17 15.54 -2.22 -12.33
CA LEU A 17 16.71 -1.59 -11.71
C LEU A 17 16.54 -0.08 -11.49
N LEU A 18 16.04 0.64 -12.49
CA LEU A 18 15.76 2.08 -12.36
C LEU A 18 14.69 2.34 -11.29
N ALA A 19 13.62 1.53 -11.25
CA ALA A 19 12.58 1.65 -10.23
C ALA A 19 13.12 1.38 -8.81
N ILE A 20 13.99 0.39 -8.64
CA ILE A 20 14.61 0.06 -7.35
C ILE A 20 15.58 1.17 -6.89
N SER A 21 16.32 1.78 -7.82
CA SER A 21 17.35 2.77 -7.50
C SER A 21 16.83 4.07 -6.86
N GLY A 22 15.54 4.38 -7.01
CA GLY A 22 14.91 5.53 -6.36
C GLY A 22 14.78 5.39 -4.84
N TYR A 23 14.64 4.16 -4.34
CA TYR A 23 14.43 3.91 -2.92
C TYR A 23 15.68 4.20 -2.05
N PRO A 24 16.92 3.83 -2.44
CA PRO A 24 18.11 4.18 -1.68
C PRO A 24 18.28 5.68 -1.51
N LEU A 25 17.98 6.46 -2.55
CA LEU A 25 18.03 7.92 -2.54
C LEU A 25 17.00 8.51 -1.56
N TYR A 26 15.79 7.94 -1.51
CA TYR A 26 14.77 8.32 -0.54
C TYR A 26 15.17 7.98 0.90
N THR A 27 15.72 6.77 1.15
CA THR A 27 16.21 6.44 2.51
C THR A 27 17.42 7.28 2.92
N GLY A 28 18.27 7.65 1.97
CA GLY A 28 19.39 8.56 2.20
C GLY A 28 18.93 9.99 2.50
N SER A 29 17.87 10.48 1.84
CA SER A 29 17.30 11.79 2.17
C SER A 29 16.65 11.81 3.54
N LEU A 30 15.96 10.75 3.95
CA LEU A 30 15.42 10.61 5.31
C LEU A 30 16.51 10.62 6.38
N TRP A 31 17.63 9.92 6.14
CA TRP A 31 18.78 9.97 7.04
C TRP A 31 19.36 11.40 7.14
N TYR A 32 19.51 12.08 6.00
CA TYR A 32 19.95 13.48 5.99
C TYR A 32 18.98 14.39 6.75
N PHE A 33 17.67 14.21 6.62
CA PHE A 33 16.66 14.98 7.35
C PHE A 33 16.69 14.71 8.86
N ASP A 34 16.88 13.46 9.28
CA ASP A 34 17.03 13.07 10.70
C ASP A 34 18.32 13.62 11.33
N GLU A 35 19.41 13.74 10.54
CA GLU A 35 20.67 14.36 10.99
C GLU A 35 20.64 15.90 10.97
N SER A 36 19.79 16.53 10.14
CA SER A 36 19.78 17.99 9.92
C SER A 36 18.68 18.76 10.65
N GLY A 37 17.59 18.11 11.06
CA GLY A 37 16.37 18.77 11.56
C GLY A 37 15.86 18.20 12.88
N GLY A 38 15.77 19.04 13.91
CA GLY A 38 15.21 18.66 15.21
C GLY A 38 13.72 18.28 15.16
N GLU A 39 13.42 17.11 15.73
CA GLU A 39 12.18 16.63 16.37
C GLU A 39 10.80 16.85 15.72
N ARG A 40 10.67 17.38 14.50
CA ARG A 40 9.36 17.50 13.84
C ARG A 40 9.36 16.91 12.45
N SER A 41 8.45 15.95 12.30
CA SER A 41 7.85 15.48 11.03
C SER A 41 8.53 14.29 10.37
N LEU A 42 8.32 13.11 10.95
CA LEU A 42 8.40 11.83 10.24
C LEU A 42 7.03 11.14 10.25
N GLU A 43 6.00 11.79 9.71
CA GLU A 43 4.73 11.12 9.43
C GLU A 43 3.94 11.87 8.35
N SER A 44 4.52 11.93 7.16
CA SER A 44 3.72 12.13 5.94
C SER A 44 4.49 11.47 4.81
N ASN A 45 4.00 10.33 4.34
CA ASN A 45 3.93 10.00 2.92
C ASN A 45 3.24 8.63 2.74
N PRO A 46 2.06 8.59 2.09
CA PRO A 46 1.43 7.35 1.66
C PRO A 46 2.21 6.83 0.45
N VAL A 47 3.14 5.90 0.67
CA VAL A 47 3.68 5.09 -0.40
C VAL A 47 3.25 3.66 -0.11
N ASP A 48 2.32 3.16 -0.90
CA ASP A 48 1.90 1.77 -0.93
C ASP A 48 3.12 0.88 -1.15
N ARG A 49 3.71 0.43 -0.05
CA ARG A 49 4.74 -0.61 -0.05
C ARG A 49 4.05 -1.95 -0.30
N PRO A 50 4.70 -2.90 -0.97
CA PRO A 50 4.21 -4.28 -0.99
C PRO A 50 3.96 -4.72 0.47
N LEU A 51 2.76 -5.22 0.79
CA LEU A 51 2.30 -5.44 2.18
C LEU A 51 3.38 -6.08 3.07
N VAL A 52 4.06 -7.11 2.56
CA VAL A 52 5.11 -7.83 3.29
C VAL A 52 6.30 -6.93 3.65
N GLY A 53 6.74 -6.06 2.72
CA GLY A 53 7.82 -5.12 2.97
C GLY A 53 7.43 -4.01 3.95
N ALA A 54 6.16 -3.58 3.92
CA ALA A 54 5.60 -2.65 4.91
C ALA A 54 5.61 -3.26 6.32
N THR A 55 5.10 -4.49 6.46
CA THR A 55 5.05 -5.21 7.74
C THR A 55 6.44 -5.47 8.30
N VAL A 56 7.40 -5.89 7.47
CA VAL A 56 8.79 -6.10 7.91
C VAL A 56 9.42 -4.78 8.34
N GLY A 57 9.24 -3.70 7.57
CA GLY A 57 9.75 -2.38 7.92
C GLY A 57 9.18 -1.85 9.23
N ALA A 58 7.86 -1.95 9.41
CA ALA A 58 7.18 -1.55 10.64
C ALA A 58 7.65 -2.42 11.82
N GLY A 59 7.81 -3.73 11.64
CA GLY A 59 8.30 -4.64 12.66
C GLY A 59 9.72 -4.32 13.14
N ILE A 60 10.61 -3.95 12.21
CA ILE A 60 11.96 -3.48 12.54
C ILE A 60 11.87 -2.19 13.37
N SER A 61 11.08 -1.20 12.93
CA SER A 61 10.87 0.04 13.69
C SER A 61 10.32 -0.19 15.09
N LEU A 62 9.39 -1.14 15.25
CA LEU A 62 8.88 -1.53 16.57
C LEU A 62 10.00 -2.12 17.43
N ALA A 63 10.78 -3.07 16.92
CA ALA A 63 11.85 -3.71 17.67
C ALA A 63 12.88 -2.71 18.20
N ILE A 64 13.18 -1.67 17.41
CA ILE A 64 14.08 -0.58 17.79
C ILE A 64 13.46 0.32 18.85
N ASN A 65 12.21 0.75 18.64
CA ASN A 65 11.54 1.74 19.47
C ASN A 65 10.92 1.15 20.75
N PHE A 66 10.83 -0.19 20.87
CA PHE A 66 10.16 -0.82 22.02
C PHE A 66 10.82 -0.49 23.36
N ASN A 67 12.14 -0.30 23.36
CA ASN A 67 12.95 0.02 24.54
C ASN A 67 13.74 1.33 24.42
N ALA A 68 13.61 2.07 23.32
CA ALA A 68 14.35 3.31 23.10
C ALA A 68 13.64 4.50 23.77
N SER A 69 14.43 5.37 24.42
CA SER A 69 13.95 6.59 25.08
C SER A 69 14.09 7.85 24.22
N SER A 70 14.68 7.72 23.02
CA SER A 70 14.94 8.82 22.08
C SER A 70 14.17 8.60 20.78
N PRO A 71 13.55 9.65 20.20
CA PRO A 71 12.68 9.55 19.03
C PRO A 71 13.42 9.30 17.70
N SER A 72 14.75 9.21 17.71
CA SER A 72 15.58 9.02 16.53
C SER A 72 15.86 7.56 16.24
N THR A 73 15.84 7.20 14.95
CA THR A 73 16.12 5.82 14.52
C THR A 73 17.64 5.61 14.47
N PRO A 74 18.20 4.49 15.00
CA PRO A 74 19.63 4.26 14.98
C PRO A 74 20.20 4.23 13.55
N ARG A 75 21.36 4.87 13.34
CA ARG A 75 22.08 4.94 12.05
C ARG A 75 22.26 3.57 11.38
N THR A 76 22.48 2.52 12.17
CA THR A 76 22.62 1.12 11.70
C THR A 76 21.44 0.66 10.84
N VAL A 77 20.24 1.12 11.15
CA VAL A 77 18.99 0.69 10.51
C VAL A 77 18.93 1.25 9.09
N TYR A 78 19.23 2.54 8.92
CA TYR A 78 19.35 3.17 7.61
C TYR A 78 20.38 2.46 6.72
N ILE A 79 21.55 2.12 7.27
CA ILE A 79 22.60 1.38 6.54
C ILE A 79 22.11 0.00 6.10
N ILE A 80 21.45 -0.76 6.98
CA ILE A 80 20.90 -2.08 6.65
C ILE A 80 19.87 -1.97 5.52
N PHE A 81 18.95 -1.00 5.60
CA PHE A 81 17.97 -0.79 4.55
C PHE A 81 18.63 -0.44 3.21
N ILE A 82 19.64 0.42 3.19
CA ILE A 82 20.37 0.78 1.96
C ILE A 82 21.04 -0.46 1.35
N VAL A 83 21.73 -1.27 2.18
CA VAL A 83 22.40 -2.49 1.71
C VAL A 83 21.40 -3.50 1.14
N LEU A 84 20.26 -3.72 1.81
CA LEU A 84 19.20 -4.62 1.31
C LEU A 84 18.63 -4.15 -0.03
N GLN A 85 18.43 -2.84 -0.20
CA GLN A 85 17.95 -2.27 -1.46
C GLN A 85 18.99 -2.40 -2.58
N CYS A 86 20.27 -2.15 -2.30
CA CYS A 86 21.34 -2.38 -3.28
C CYS A 86 21.45 -3.87 -3.66
N ALA A 87 21.33 -4.78 -2.70
CA ALA A 87 21.32 -6.23 -2.95
C ALA A 87 20.15 -6.65 -3.84
N SER A 88 18.97 -6.04 -3.67
CA SER A 88 17.82 -6.28 -4.56
C SER A 88 18.08 -5.86 -6.02
N GLY A 89 18.87 -4.80 -6.22
CA GLY A 89 19.34 -4.40 -7.55
C GLY A 89 20.24 -5.45 -8.19
N VAL A 90 21.14 -6.06 -7.41
CA VAL A 90 22.01 -7.16 -7.88
C VAL A 90 21.18 -8.40 -8.24
N LEU A 91 20.17 -8.75 -7.43
CA LEU A 91 19.22 -9.83 -7.72
C LEU A 91 18.42 -9.58 -9.01
N THR A 92 18.10 -8.33 -9.32
CA THR A 92 17.40 -7.98 -10.58
C THR A 92 18.26 -8.28 -11.80
N LEU A 93 19.59 -8.18 -11.71
CA LEU A 93 20.49 -8.58 -12.79
C LEU A 93 20.42 -10.09 -13.08
N LEU A 94 20.07 -10.91 -12.08
CA LEU A 94 19.89 -12.36 -12.23
C LEU A 94 18.52 -12.75 -12.84
N MET A 95 17.58 -11.82 -13.01
CA MET A 95 16.27 -12.14 -13.60
C MET A 95 16.39 -12.55 -15.07
N VAL A 96 15.79 -13.68 -15.43
CA VAL A 96 15.75 -14.19 -16.82
C VAL A 96 14.90 -13.26 -17.70
N ASP A 97 15.35 -13.04 -18.94
CA ASP A 97 14.60 -12.25 -19.91
C ASP A 97 13.22 -12.88 -20.18
N PRO A 98 12.12 -12.09 -20.20
CA PRO A 98 10.77 -12.63 -20.36
C PRO A 98 10.54 -13.41 -21.65
N ASN A 99 11.33 -13.13 -22.69
CA ASN A 99 11.29 -13.84 -23.96
C ASN A 99 11.81 -15.29 -23.85
N LYS A 100 12.52 -15.62 -22.77
CA LYS A 100 13.01 -16.98 -22.44
C LYS A 100 12.12 -17.67 -21.40
N LEU A 101 11.07 -17.00 -20.90
CA LEU A 101 10.11 -17.61 -20.00
C LEU A 101 9.12 -18.44 -20.82
N VAL A 102 9.20 -19.76 -20.63
CA VAL A 102 8.23 -20.72 -21.16
C VAL A 102 7.35 -21.14 -20.00
N ARG A 103 6.03 -21.11 -20.16
CA ARG A 103 5.11 -21.61 -19.13
C ARG A 103 5.33 -23.12 -18.92
N PRO A 104 4.95 -23.67 -17.75
CA PRO A 104 4.96 -25.12 -17.52
C PRO A 104 4.21 -25.89 -18.62
N ASP A 105 3.20 -25.25 -19.21
CA ASP A 105 2.35 -25.79 -20.28
C ASP A 105 2.98 -25.71 -21.68
N GLY A 106 4.25 -25.29 -21.81
CA GLY A 106 4.97 -25.17 -23.08
C GLY A 106 4.57 -23.99 -23.97
N THR A 107 3.55 -23.21 -23.59
CA THR A 107 3.09 -22.03 -24.33
C THR A 107 3.98 -20.81 -24.06
N SER A 108 4.27 -20.01 -25.10
CA SER A 108 5.04 -18.76 -24.94
C SER A 108 4.23 -17.74 -24.14
N VAL A 109 4.87 -17.06 -23.19
CA VAL A 109 4.27 -15.90 -22.49
C VAL A 109 3.79 -14.89 -23.54
N ALA A 110 2.53 -14.46 -23.42
CA ALA A 110 1.81 -13.66 -24.41
C ALA A 110 2.70 -12.57 -25.04
N VAL A 111 2.82 -12.59 -26.37
CA VAL A 111 3.61 -11.61 -27.13
C VAL A 111 2.97 -10.24 -26.95
N PHE A 112 3.55 -9.43 -26.06
CA PHE A 112 3.17 -8.03 -25.91
C PHE A 112 3.58 -7.29 -27.16
N GLN A 113 2.62 -6.93 -28.02
CA GLN A 113 2.93 -6.06 -29.13
C GLN A 113 3.42 -4.71 -28.60
N PRO A 114 4.60 -4.24 -29.02
CA PRO A 114 5.17 -2.99 -28.56
C PRO A 114 4.23 -1.82 -28.87
N THR A 115 3.78 -1.12 -27.84
CA THR A 115 3.01 0.13 -27.98
C THR A 115 3.99 1.29 -27.97
N THR A 116 3.81 2.27 -28.86
CA THR A 116 4.64 3.47 -28.81
C THR A 116 4.27 4.33 -27.59
N LEU A 117 5.22 5.16 -27.12
CA LEU A 117 4.96 6.07 -25.99
C LEU A 117 3.79 7.01 -26.26
N LYS A 118 3.71 7.54 -27.48
CA LYS A 118 2.62 8.42 -27.90
C LYS A 118 1.27 7.70 -27.83
N GLU A 119 1.19 6.47 -28.33
CA GLU A 119 -0.02 5.65 -28.23
C GLU A 119 -0.37 5.34 -26.78
N SER A 120 0.63 5.08 -25.93
CA SER A 120 0.41 4.79 -24.51
C SER A 120 -0.12 6.01 -23.75
N ILE A 121 0.41 7.21 -24.00
CA ILE A 121 -0.06 8.46 -23.39
C ILE A 121 -1.46 8.82 -23.89
N VAL A 122 -1.73 8.67 -25.18
CA VAL A 122 -3.06 8.92 -25.75
C VAL A 122 -4.08 7.91 -25.22
N ALA A 123 -3.70 6.63 -25.10
CA ALA A 123 -4.54 5.60 -24.50
C ALA A 123 -4.81 5.90 -23.03
N LEU A 124 -3.80 6.31 -22.25
CA LEU A 124 -3.94 6.72 -20.85
C LEU A 124 -4.91 7.91 -20.73
N GLY A 125 -4.75 8.94 -21.57
CA GLY A 125 -5.63 10.11 -21.61
C GLY A 125 -7.07 9.76 -22.02
N SER A 126 -7.25 8.75 -22.88
CA SER A 126 -8.58 8.30 -23.28
C SER A 126 -9.35 7.61 -22.15
N MET A 127 -8.66 7.02 -21.17
CA MET A 127 -9.30 6.40 -20.00
C MET A 127 -10.03 7.41 -19.10
N PHE A 128 -9.57 8.66 -19.05
CA PHE A 128 -10.25 9.73 -18.30
C PHE A 128 -11.60 10.16 -18.91
N LYS A 129 -11.91 9.72 -20.13
CA LYS A 129 -13.22 9.95 -20.75
C LYS A 129 -14.25 8.88 -20.39
N ASP A 130 -13.80 7.76 -19.84
CA ASP A 130 -14.64 6.62 -19.58
C ASP A 130 -15.30 6.74 -18.20
N TRP A 131 -16.63 6.82 -18.14
CA TRP A 131 -17.34 7.12 -16.88
C TRP A 131 -17.06 6.08 -15.78
N ARG A 132 -16.85 4.81 -16.18
CA ARG A 132 -16.51 3.71 -15.27
C ARG A 132 -15.16 3.95 -14.60
N MET A 133 -14.18 4.46 -15.35
CA MET A 133 -12.86 4.77 -14.82
C MET A 133 -12.90 5.97 -13.90
N ILE A 134 -13.70 6.99 -14.20
CA ILE A 134 -13.89 8.15 -13.31
C ILE A 134 -14.48 7.71 -11.95
N LEU A 135 -15.48 6.83 -11.96
CA LEU A 135 -16.02 6.29 -10.71
C LEU A 135 -14.98 5.48 -9.94
N MET A 136 -14.21 4.63 -10.63
CA MET A 136 -13.14 3.87 -9.99
C MET A 136 -12.07 4.79 -9.40
N LEU A 137 -11.68 5.86 -10.10
CA LEU A 137 -10.74 6.86 -9.61
C LEU A 137 -11.22 7.49 -8.29
N SER A 138 -12.51 7.87 -8.21
CA SER A 138 -13.08 8.41 -6.96
C SER A 138 -13.02 7.40 -5.80
N ALA A 139 -13.23 6.12 -6.09
CA ALA A 139 -13.10 5.06 -5.09
C ALA A 139 -11.64 4.96 -4.61
N PHE A 140 -10.66 5.01 -5.51
CA PHE A 140 -9.23 4.90 -5.15
C PHE A 140 -8.69 6.03 -4.27
N PHE A 141 -9.27 7.23 -4.30
CA PHE A 141 -8.84 8.34 -3.45
C PHE A 141 -9.30 8.18 -1.98
N THR A 142 -10.43 7.53 -1.77
CA THR A 142 -11.05 7.37 -0.44
C THR A 142 -10.13 6.73 0.62
N PRO A 143 -9.41 5.62 0.35
CA PRO A 143 -8.53 5.01 1.34
C PRO A 143 -7.30 5.86 1.69
N GLU A 144 -6.87 6.79 0.83
CA GLU A 144 -5.71 7.65 1.13
C GLU A 144 -6.05 8.69 2.21
N ALA A 145 -7.26 9.25 2.17
CA ALA A 145 -7.76 10.15 3.22
C ALA A 145 -7.82 9.45 4.59
N PHE A 146 -8.08 8.14 4.59
CA PHE A 146 -8.12 7.32 5.79
C PHE A 146 -6.74 7.18 6.44
N ILE A 147 -5.67 6.92 5.67
CA ILE A 147 -4.30 6.78 6.19
C ILE A 147 -3.85 8.06 6.92
N VAL A 148 -4.19 9.23 6.36
CA VAL A 148 -3.83 10.53 6.97
C VAL A 148 -4.49 10.72 8.33
N LEU A 149 -5.77 10.35 8.46
CA LEU A 149 -6.49 10.42 9.73
C LEU A 149 -5.87 9.48 10.77
N GLN A 150 -5.59 8.22 10.37
CA GLN A 150 -4.99 7.23 11.25
C GLN A 150 -3.63 7.70 11.77
N SER A 151 -2.74 8.13 10.88
CA SER A 151 -1.40 8.60 11.24
C SER A 151 -1.46 9.85 12.14
N SER A 152 -2.36 10.79 11.85
CA SER A 152 -2.56 11.99 12.69
C SER A 152 -3.05 11.65 14.10
N LEU A 153 -4.01 10.72 14.21
CA LEU A 153 -4.50 10.23 15.51
C LEU A 153 -3.41 9.45 16.25
N ASN A 154 -2.59 8.69 15.53
CA ASN A 154 -1.50 7.93 16.11
C ASN A 154 -0.46 8.86 16.73
N ALA A 155 -0.05 9.87 15.97
CA ALA A 155 0.91 10.89 16.39
C ALA A 155 0.44 11.73 17.58
N TYR A 156 -0.86 12.03 17.66
CA TYR A 156 -1.43 12.85 18.72
C TYR A 156 -1.72 12.09 20.01
N ALA A 157 -2.35 10.91 19.92
CA ALA A 157 -2.92 10.25 21.10
C ALA A 157 -1.93 9.34 21.86
N PHE A 158 -0.89 8.82 21.20
CA PHE A 158 -0.10 7.71 21.73
C PHE A 158 1.38 8.06 21.96
N ASN A 159 1.99 7.38 22.93
CA ASN A 159 3.43 7.43 23.16
C ASN A 159 4.22 6.67 22.07
N LEU A 160 5.51 6.94 21.89
CA LEU A 160 6.39 6.39 20.84
C LEU A 160 6.33 4.86 20.72
N ARG A 161 6.36 4.15 21.85
CA ARG A 161 6.26 2.68 21.88
C ARG A 161 4.92 2.20 21.31
N THR A 162 3.83 2.79 21.80
CA THR A 162 2.47 2.49 21.38
C THR A 162 2.23 2.87 19.92
N ARG A 163 2.78 3.99 19.46
CA ARG A 163 2.74 4.44 18.06
C ARG A 163 3.38 3.44 17.12
N SER A 164 4.58 2.98 17.49
CA SER A 164 5.31 1.98 16.72
C SER A 164 4.51 0.69 16.61
N LEU A 165 3.87 0.25 17.70
CA LEU A 165 3.03 -0.95 17.69
C LEU A 165 1.77 -0.80 16.84
N ASN A 166 1.11 0.36 16.96
CA ASN A 166 -0.05 0.74 16.15
C ASN A 166 0.26 0.83 14.66
N ASN A 167 1.53 0.94 14.27
CA ASN A 167 1.95 0.85 12.87
C ASN A 167 2.19 -0.59 12.41
N VAL A 168 2.59 -1.53 13.28
CA VAL A 168 2.84 -2.93 12.88
C VAL A 168 1.55 -3.74 12.79
N LEU A 169 0.69 -3.64 13.80
CA LEU A 169 -0.49 -4.50 13.94
C LEU A 169 -1.47 -4.40 12.77
N PRO A 170 -1.77 -3.19 12.22
CA PRO A 170 -2.65 -3.08 11.07
C PRO A 170 -2.08 -3.79 9.83
N TYR A 171 -0.79 -3.62 9.52
CA TYR A 171 -0.15 -4.29 8.38
C TYR A 171 -0.07 -5.81 8.56
N ALA A 172 0.19 -6.28 9.79
CA ALA A 172 0.21 -7.71 10.11
C ALA A 172 -1.19 -8.34 9.95
N CYS A 173 -2.25 -7.63 10.32
CA CYS A 173 -3.64 -8.09 10.15
C CYS A 173 -4.12 -7.99 8.71
N GLN A 174 -3.64 -6.99 7.95
CA GLN A 174 -4.02 -6.79 6.56
C GLN A 174 -3.73 -8.02 5.69
N ILE A 175 -2.58 -8.68 5.88
CA ILE A 175 -2.17 -9.85 5.08
C ILE A 175 -3.18 -11.02 5.16
N PRO A 176 -3.52 -11.58 6.33
CA PRO A 176 -4.47 -12.68 6.42
C PRO A 176 -5.88 -12.27 6.01
N VAL A 177 -6.29 -11.02 6.27
CA VAL A 177 -7.62 -10.52 5.86
C VAL A 177 -7.73 -10.40 4.34
N ALA A 178 -6.71 -9.84 3.69
CA ALA A 178 -6.62 -9.76 2.23
C ALA A 178 -6.72 -11.17 1.60
N LEU A 179 -5.92 -12.11 2.10
CA LEU A 179 -5.97 -13.51 1.65
C LEU A 179 -7.34 -14.15 1.87
N PHE A 180 -7.97 -13.89 3.02
CA PHE A 180 -9.30 -14.40 3.32
C PHE A 180 -10.35 -13.85 2.37
N VAL A 181 -10.39 -12.54 2.12
CA VAL A 181 -11.37 -11.95 1.21
C VAL A 181 -11.13 -12.37 -0.23
N GLY A 182 -9.88 -12.39 -0.68
CA GLY A 182 -9.50 -12.89 -2.00
C GLY A 182 -9.99 -14.32 -2.21
N TYR A 183 -9.61 -15.24 -1.33
CA TYR A 183 -9.93 -16.66 -1.48
C TYR A 183 -11.39 -17.01 -1.17
N ALA A 184 -11.94 -16.50 -0.07
CA ALA A 184 -13.24 -16.93 0.44
C ALA A 184 -14.42 -16.18 -0.19
N LEU A 185 -14.25 -14.90 -0.58
CA LEU A 185 -15.33 -14.08 -1.16
C LEU A 185 -15.18 -13.90 -2.67
N LEU A 186 -14.00 -13.49 -3.13
CA LEU A 186 -13.80 -13.05 -4.52
C LEU A 186 -13.58 -14.23 -5.47
N ASP A 187 -12.77 -15.22 -5.09
CA ASP A 187 -12.42 -16.37 -5.93
C ASP A 187 -13.32 -17.59 -5.71
N ASN A 188 -14.15 -17.58 -4.66
CA ASN A 188 -15.01 -18.72 -4.35
C ASN A 188 -16.21 -18.81 -5.33
N GLU A 189 -16.10 -19.71 -6.29
CA GLU A 189 -17.14 -19.96 -7.31
C GLU A 189 -18.47 -20.45 -6.71
N ARG A 190 -18.47 -20.97 -5.48
CA ARG A 190 -19.69 -21.43 -4.79
C ARG A 190 -20.62 -20.28 -4.39
N LEU A 191 -20.11 -19.05 -4.32
CA LEU A 191 -20.90 -17.86 -3.99
C LEU A 191 -21.71 -17.31 -5.19
N GLY A 192 -21.61 -17.96 -6.36
CA GLY A 192 -22.45 -17.70 -7.53
C GLY A 192 -21.85 -16.71 -8.52
N SER A 193 -22.71 -15.90 -9.15
CA SER A 193 -22.30 -15.03 -10.25
C SER A 193 -21.26 -13.99 -9.84
N ARG A 194 -20.38 -13.59 -10.78
CA ARG A 194 -19.33 -12.58 -10.56
C ARG A 194 -19.88 -11.30 -9.95
N ARG A 195 -21.03 -10.83 -10.41
CA ARG A 195 -21.70 -9.63 -9.87
C ARG A 195 -22.11 -9.79 -8.40
N ARG A 196 -22.61 -10.97 -8.01
CA ARG A 196 -23.02 -11.24 -6.63
C ARG A 196 -21.80 -11.24 -5.70
N ARG A 197 -20.69 -11.86 -6.10
CA ARG A 197 -19.43 -11.86 -5.35
C ARG A 197 -18.89 -10.44 -5.11
N GLY A 198 -18.86 -9.62 -6.16
CA GLY A 198 -18.45 -8.21 -6.03
C GLY A 198 -19.35 -7.43 -5.07
N LEU A 199 -20.67 -7.59 -5.17
CA LEU A 199 -21.61 -6.91 -4.26
C LEU A 199 -21.47 -7.38 -2.80
N LEU A 200 -21.21 -8.67 -2.58
CA LEU A 200 -20.97 -9.22 -1.24
C LEU A 200 -19.69 -8.65 -0.63
N ALA A 201 -18.59 -8.62 -1.39
CA ALA A 201 -17.32 -8.03 -0.93
C ALA A 201 -17.49 -6.54 -0.60
N ILE A 202 -18.13 -5.77 -1.47
CA ILE A 202 -18.41 -4.34 -1.24
C ILE A 202 -19.31 -4.14 -0.02
N SER A 203 -20.33 -4.97 0.16
CA SER A 203 -21.25 -4.87 1.30
C SER A 203 -20.55 -5.22 2.61
N PHE A 204 -19.71 -6.26 2.60
CA PHE A 204 -18.90 -6.65 3.74
C PHE A 204 -17.93 -5.52 4.16
N ASP A 205 -17.26 -4.92 3.18
CA ASP A 205 -16.36 -3.79 3.39
C ASP A 205 -17.10 -2.56 3.93
N ALA A 206 -18.24 -2.21 3.34
CA ALA A 206 -19.05 -1.08 3.79
C ALA A 206 -19.52 -1.22 5.25
N ILE A 207 -19.87 -2.44 5.68
CA ILE A 207 -20.25 -2.74 7.07
C ILE A 207 -19.06 -2.56 8.00
N LEU A 208 -17.89 -3.09 7.63
CA LEU A 208 -16.67 -2.95 8.45
C LEU A 208 -16.22 -1.49 8.55
N ILE A 209 -16.24 -0.74 7.46
CA ILE A 209 -15.91 0.68 7.44
C ILE A 209 -16.84 1.45 8.37
N THR A 210 -18.16 1.29 8.20
CA THR A 210 -19.15 2.00 9.01
C THR A 210 -19.01 1.63 10.49
N GLY A 211 -18.84 0.35 10.80
CA GLY A 211 -18.64 -0.13 12.18
C GLY A 211 -17.37 0.44 12.82
N THR A 212 -16.27 0.52 12.06
CA THR A 212 -14.99 1.05 12.55
C THR A 212 -15.08 2.54 12.84
N TYR A 213 -15.75 3.34 12.00
CA TYR A 213 -15.94 4.76 12.24
C TYR A 213 -16.89 5.05 13.41
N ILE A 214 -17.94 4.24 13.60
CA ILE A 214 -18.79 4.33 14.80
C ILE A 214 -17.97 4.01 16.05
N ALA A 215 -17.19 2.93 16.03
CA ALA A 215 -16.32 2.55 17.15
C ALA A 215 -15.27 3.63 17.45
N LEU A 216 -14.67 4.25 16.42
CA LEU A 216 -13.76 5.37 16.59
C LEU A 216 -14.47 6.56 17.25
N THR A 217 -15.67 6.92 16.79
CA THR A 217 -16.42 8.06 17.34
C THR A 217 -16.76 7.85 18.82
N ILE A 218 -17.24 6.65 19.17
CA ILE A 218 -17.53 6.28 20.57
C ILE A 218 -16.25 6.33 21.41
N TRP A 219 -15.14 5.83 20.89
CA TRP A 219 -13.86 5.87 21.61
C TRP A 219 -13.40 7.32 21.83
N LEU A 220 -13.45 8.17 20.80
CA LEU A 220 -13.08 9.58 20.91
C LEU A 220 -13.93 10.34 21.94
N ASP A 221 -15.24 10.08 21.97
CA ASP A 221 -16.19 10.67 22.92
C ASP A 221 -15.97 10.17 24.35
N SER A 222 -15.80 8.86 24.54
CA SER A 222 -15.63 8.24 25.86
C SER A 222 -14.37 8.72 26.61
N TRP A 223 -13.34 9.13 25.88
CA TRP A 223 -12.07 9.63 26.45
C TRP A 223 -11.93 11.15 26.37
N GLY A 224 -12.92 11.86 25.82
CA GLY A 224 -12.97 13.33 25.83
C GLY A 224 -11.77 14.01 25.18
N PHE A 225 -11.28 13.51 24.03
CA PHE A 225 -10.08 14.08 23.41
C PHE A 225 -10.33 15.47 22.82
N GLU A 226 -9.83 16.49 23.50
CA GLU A 226 -9.77 17.87 23.00
C GLU A 226 -8.43 18.15 22.32
N ARG A 227 -8.42 18.39 21.00
CA ARG A 227 -7.20 18.72 20.23
C ARG A 227 -6.52 20.02 20.66
N SER A 228 -7.15 20.83 21.50
CA SER A 228 -6.60 22.05 22.10
C SER A 228 -5.58 21.76 23.22
N GLN A 229 -5.58 20.54 23.77
CA GLN A 229 -4.64 20.12 24.82
C GLN A 229 -3.48 19.31 24.22
N PRO A 230 -2.29 19.34 24.85
CA PRO A 230 -1.21 18.43 24.47
C PRO A 230 -1.68 16.97 24.62
N GLY A 231 -1.27 16.14 23.66
CA GLY A 231 -1.75 14.77 23.51
C GLY A 231 -1.56 13.92 24.79
N PRO A 232 -2.52 13.02 25.10
CA PRO A 232 -2.56 12.25 26.34
C PRO A 232 -1.44 11.21 26.49
N ASN A 233 -0.61 11.01 25.46
CA ASN A 233 0.54 10.09 25.46
C ASN A 233 0.20 8.69 25.98
N ILE A 234 -0.90 8.12 25.49
CA ILE A 234 -1.43 6.82 25.94
C ILE A 234 -0.37 5.73 25.71
N ASP A 235 -0.08 4.99 26.77
CA ASP A 235 0.84 3.86 26.78
C ASP A 235 0.08 2.53 26.65
N ILE A 236 0.80 1.45 26.33
CA ILE A 236 0.27 0.11 26.10
C ILE A 236 -0.46 -0.47 27.33
N ASN A 237 -0.10 0.00 28.52
CA ASN A 237 -0.64 -0.47 29.79
C ASN A 237 -1.87 0.31 30.25
N ASP A 238 -2.22 1.40 29.55
CA ASP A 238 -3.35 2.23 29.92
C ASP A 238 -4.67 1.59 29.51
N ALA A 239 -5.72 1.80 30.32
CA ALA A 239 -7.04 1.25 30.09
C ALA A 239 -7.69 1.72 28.76
N ALA A 240 -7.20 2.82 28.18
CA ALA A 240 -7.65 3.35 26.89
C ALA A 240 -7.11 2.59 25.67
N TRP A 241 -5.98 1.90 25.83
CA TRP A 241 -5.25 1.29 24.72
C TRP A 241 -5.94 0.06 24.11
N PRO A 242 -6.54 -0.89 24.87
CA PRO A 242 -7.20 -2.07 24.30
C PRO A 242 -8.33 -1.73 23.33
N GLY A 243 -9.10 -0.67 23.59
CA GLY A 243 -10.13 -0.19 22.66
C GLY A 243 -9.53 0.39 21.38
N ALA A 244 -8.46 1.18 21.52
CA ALA A 244 -7.78 1.77 20.38
C ALA A 244 -7.13 0.72 19.47
N VAL A 245 -6.42 -0.27 20.02
CA VAL A 245 -5.71 -1.27 19.20
C VAL A 245 -6.67 -2.09 18.34
N VAL A 246 -7.86 -2.40 18.84
CA VAL A 246 -8.91 -3.09 18.05
C VAL A 246 -9.35 -2.22 16.87
N ILE A 247 -9.56 -0.92 17.10
CA ILE A 247 -9.91 0.04 16.03
C ILE A 247 -8.79 0.12 14.99
N TYR A 248 -7.52 0.18 15.42
CA TYR A 248 -6.36 0.20 14.51
C TYR A 248 -6.22 -1.09 13.69
N VAL A 249 -6.50 -2.25 14.29
CA VAL A 249 -6.49 -3.54 13.59
C VAL A 249 -7.62 -3.62 12.56
N LEU A 250 -8.84 -3.20 12.92
CA LEU A 250 -9.97 -3.10 11.99
C LEU A 250 -9.67 -2.14 10.84
N TYR A 251 -8.93 -1.07 11.14
CA TYR A 251 -8.47 -0.11 10.15
C TYR A 251 -7.49 -0.72 9.12
N GLY A 252 -6.56 -1.56 9.56
CA GLY A 252 -5.70 -2.32 8.64
C GLY A 252 -6.49 -3.34 7.82
N ALA A 253 -7.44 -4.03 8.46
CA ALA A 253 -8.31 -5.00 7.82
C ALA A 253 -9.13 -4.38 6.67
N GLN A 254 -9.86 -3.28 6.92
CA GLN A 254 -10.67 -2.62 5.89
C GLN A 254 -9.83 -2.14 4.71
N TYR A 255 -8.61 -1.65 4.95
CA TYR A 255 -7.75 -1.15 3.88
C TYR A 255 -7.34 -2.29 2.93
N GLY A 256 -7.00 -3.47 3.47
CA GLY A 256 -6.73 -4.67 2.67
C GLY A 256 -7.93 -5.13 1.85
N ILE A 257 -9.12 -5.20 2.47
CA ILE A 257 -10.37 -5.63 1.82
C ILE A 257 -10.72 -4.68 0.67
N PHE A 258 -10.65 -3.38 0.92
CA PHE A 258 -10.94 -2.36 -0.08
C PHE A 258 -9.99 -2.48 -1.28
N GLN A 259 -8.68 -2.56 -1.03
CA GLN A 259 -7.67 -2.64 -2.07
C GLN A 259 -7.85 -3.89 -2.95
N ASP A 260 -8.08 -5.06 -2.35
CA ASP A 260 -8.34 -6.30 -3.08
C ASP A 260 -9.64 -6.24 -3.89
N THR A 261 -10.72 -5.71 -3.30
CA THR A 261 -12.02 -5.63 -3.97
C THR A 261 -11.94 -4.71 -5.19
N VAL A 262 -11.30 -3.55 -5.06
CA VAL A 262 -11.19 -2.60 -6.17
C VAL A 262 -10.27 -3.13 -7.28
N LEU A 263 -9.14 -3.76 -6.93
CA LEU A 263 -8.26 -4.40 -7.92
C LEU A 263 -8.96 -5.57 -8.62
N TRP A 264 -9.76 -6.36 -7.90
CA TRP A 264 -10.54 -7.43 -8.47
C TRP A 264 -11.64 -6.92 -9.41
N VAL A 265 -12.34 -5.85 -9.02
CA VAL A 265 -13.32 -5.19 -9.89
C VAL A 265 -12.64 -4.67 -11.14
N LEU A 266 -11.48 -4.03 -11.02
CA LEU A 266 -10.72 -3.58 -12.18
C LEU A 266 -10.33 -4.74 -13.11
N GLY A 267 -9.76 -5.80 -12.55
CA GLY A 267 -9.39 -7.01 -13.30
C GLY A 267 -10.58 -7.70 -13.97
N SER A 268 -11.81 -7.37 -13.55
CA SER A 268 -13.03 -7.85 -14.19
C SER A 268 -13.53 -7.02 -15.37
N MET A 269 -13.05 -5.79 -15.55
CA MET A 269 -13.58 -4.85 -16.55
C MET A 269 -13.12 -5.17 -17.98
N SER A 270 -11.96 -5.81 -18.16
CA SER A 270 -11.42 -6.14 -19.48
C SER A 270 -10.46 -7.33 -19.42
N ASN A 271 -10.58 -8.20 -20.41
CA ASN A 271 -9.68 -9.35 -20.58
C ASN A 271 -8.46 -9.03 -21.46
N GLN A 272 -8.34 -7.80 -21.97
CA GLN A 272 -7.20 -7.39 -22.80
C GLN A 272 -6.05 -6.87 -21.91
N PRO A 273 -4.87 -7.52 -21.90
CA PRO A 273 -3.75 -7.12 -21.04
C PRO A 273 -3.28 -5.68 -21.27
N LYS A 274 -3.38 -5.17 -22.51
CA LYS A 274 -3.02 -3.79 -22.84
C LYS A 274 -3.93 -2.78 -22.14
N LEU A 275 -5.24 -3.00 -22.21
CA LEU A 275 -6.21 -2.12 -21.57
C LEU A 275 -6.08 -2.17 -20.05
N MET A 276 -5.87 -3.37 -19.49
CA MET A 276 -5.59 -3.56 -18.06
C MET A 276 -4.32 -2.82 -17.61
N ALA A 277 -3.24 -2.87 -18.39
CA ALA A 277 -2.01 -2.14 -18.09
C ALA A 277 -2.21 -0.61 -18.10
N HIS A 278 -2.99 -0.10 -19.05
CA HIS A 278 -3.35 1.33 -19.08
C HIS A 278 -4.25 1.72 -17.90
N MET A 279 -5.24 0.90 -17.58
CA MET A 279 -6.14 1.12 -16.45
C MET A 279 -5.39 1.13 -15.10
N GLY A 280 -4.48 0.16 -14.89
CA GLY A 280 -3.62 0.13 -13.71
C GLY A 280 -2.67 1.34 -13.64
N GLY A 281 -2.12 1.76 -14.79
CA GLY A 281 -1.28 2.96 -14.87
C GLY A 281 -2.03 4.24 -14.46
N VAL A 282 -3.27 4.42 -14.93
CA VAL A 282 -4.11 5.57 -14.57
C VAL A 282 -4.37 5.64 -13.06
N MET A 283 -4.59 4.49 -12.41
CA MET A 283 -4.83 4.44 -10.97
C MET A 283 -3.62 4.86 -10.17
N VAL A 284 -2.42 4.38 -10.55
CA VAL A 284 -1.18 4.76 -9.88
C VAL A 284 -0.91 6.26 -10.06
N CYS A 285 -1.12 6.81 -11.25
CA CYS A 285 -0.93 8.24 -11.50
C CYS A 285 -1.85 9.15 -10.67
N TYR A 286 -3.03 8.68 -10.28
CA TYR A 286 -3.99 9.46 -9.50
C TYR A 286 -3.77 9.39 -7.99
N LYS A 287 -2.94 8.46 -7.50
CA LYS A 287 -2.60 8.34 -6.07
C LYS A 287 -1.62 9.43 -5.58
N PHE A 288 -1.00 10.17 -6.50
CA PHE A 288 -0.05 11.26 -6.20
C PHE A 288 -0.70 12.62 -6.43
#